data_AF-A0A4R6WS86-F1
#
_entry.id   AF-A0A4R6WS86-F1
#
_cell.length_a   1.000
_cell.length_b   1.000
_cell.length_c   1.000
_cell.angle_alpha   90.00
_cell.angle_beta   90.00
_cell.angle_gamma   90.00
#
_symmetry.space_group_name_H-M   'P 1'
#
loop_
_entity.id
_entity.type
_entity.pdbx_description
1 polymer ?
#
loop_
_entity_poly.entity_id
_entity_poly.type
_entity_poly.pdbx_seq_one_letter_code
_entity_poly.pdbx_strand_id
1 'polypeptide(L)'
;MRRLTAVLAMIAGLLISVNTVSADAPRLALVIANSKYTGGMDPLVNPANDGALVRQTLERLGFQVTLLNDADQRSMKRAIADFGSALEEAGPETTALFYYAGHGLQVNGFNYLIPVNADIRKEADVDIEGVAAENILRQMEFAMPKT
;
A
#
# COMPACT_ATOMS: atom_id res chain seq x y z
N MET A 1 25.46 -38.51 -60.24
CA MET A 1 26.58 -37.55 -60.21
C MET A 1 26.14 -36.23 -60.85
N ARG A 2 26.62 -35.09 -60.32
CA ARG A 2 26.35 -33.66 -60.63
C ARG A 2 25.18 -33.05 -59.83
N ARG A 3 25.28 -31.93 -59.09
CA ARG A 3 26.34 -31.21 -58.34
C ARG A 3 25.57 -30.17 -57.48
N LEU A 4 26.12 -29.85 -56.31
CA LEU A 4 25.64 -28.94 -55.27
C LEU A 4 25.37 -27.48 -55.70
N THR A 5 24.56 -26.80 -54.87
CA THR A 5 24.52 -25.36 -54.46
C THR A 5 24.00 -24.28 -55.41
N ALA A 6 22.96 -23.58 -54.96
CA ALA A 6 22.87 -22.11 -54.99
C ALA A 6 21.92 -21.61 -53.89
N VAL A 7 22.52 -21.03 -52.84
CA VAL A 7 21.87 -20.21 -51.82
C VAL A 7 21.77 -18.78 -52.37
N LEU A 8 20.58 -18.17 -52.41
CA LEU A 8 20.37 -16.72 -52.57
C LEU A 8 18.92 -16.39 -52.13
N ALA A 9 18.69 -16.03 -50.87
CA ALA A 9 18.66 -14.66 -50.33
C ALA A 9 17.41 -13.84 -50.74
N MET A 10 16.44 -13.71 -49.83
CA MET A 10 15.34 -12.71 -49.71
C MET A 10 14.19 -13.40 -48.95
N ILE A 11 13.73 -13.06 -47.74
CA ILE A 11 13.60 -11.83 -46.94
C ILE A 11 13.55 -12.35 -45.47
N ALA A 12 14.55 -12.10 -44.63
CA ALA A 12 14.56 -10.97 -43.70
C ALA A 12 13.17 -10.60 -43.12
N GLY A 13 12.40 -11.60 -42.67
CA GLY A 13 11.24 -11.41 -41.79
C GLY A 13 11.72 -10.99 -40.40
N LEU A 14 12.01 -9.70 -40.28
CA LEU A 14 12.33 -8.99 -39.06
C LEU A 14 11.14 -9.07 -38.09
N LEU A 15 11.09 -10.13 -37.27
CA LEU A 15 10.34 -10.08 -36.02
C LEU A 15 11.18 -9.27 -35.03
N ILE A 16 11.05 -7.94 -35.10
CA ILE A 16 11.34 -7.12 -33.92
C ILE A 16 10.29 -7.54 -32.90
N SER A 17 10.63 -8.51 -32.05
CA SER A 17 10.06 -8.56 -30.72
C SER A 17 10.49 -7.26 -30.07
N VAL A 18 9.64 -6.25 -30.18
CA VAL A 18 9.71 -5.09 -29.29
C VAL A 18 9.38 -5.71 -27.94
N ASN A 19 10.41 -6.12 -27.20
CA ASN A 19 10.28 -6.31 -25.77
C ASN A 19 9.88 -4.93 -25.26
N THR A 20 8.57 -4.73 -25.11
CA THR A 20 8.03 -3.60 -24.38
C THR A 20 8.84 -3.52 -23.10
N VAL A 21 9.49 -2.38 -22.88
CA VAL A 21 10.17 -2.04 -21.63
C VAL A 21 9.27 -2.57 -20.51
N SER A 22 9.74 -3.56 -19.74
CA SER A 22 9.10 -3.87 -18.46
C SER A 22 9.27 -2.59 -17.65
N ALA A 23 8.23 -1.74 -17.66
CA ALA A 23 8.05 -0.79 -16.60
C ALA A 23 8.08 -1.63 -15.32
N ASP A 24 8.96 -1.28 -14.39
CA ASP A 24 9.01 -1.94 -13.09
C ASP A 24 7.58 -2.01 -12.56
N ALA A 25 7.18 -3.19 -12.08
CA ALA A 25 5.82 -3.40 -11.60
C ALA A 25 5.47 -2.31 -10.57
N PRO A 26 4.28 -1.69 -10.61
CA PRO A 26 3.95 -0.58 -9.73
C PRO A 26 4.17 -0.94 -8.26
N ARG A 27 4.65 0.00 -7.47
CA ARG A 27 4.89 -0.19 -6.03
C ARG A 27 4.17 0.91 -5.29
N LEU A 28 3.10 0.58 -4.56
CA LEU A 28 2.30 1.56 -3.84
C LEU A 28 2.39 1.30 -2.33
N ALA A 29 2.48 2.37 -1.55
CA ALA A 29 2.49 2.25 -0.10
C ALA A 29 1.61 3.30 0.58
N LEU A 30 0.90 2.87 1.62
CA LEU A 30 0.17 3.73 2.54
C LEU A 30 0.85 3.66 3.91
N VAL A 31 1.28 4.83 4.42
CA VAL A 31 1.95 4.99 5.71
C VAL A 31 1.09 5.90 6.58
N ILE A 32 0.71 5.45 7.77
CA ILE A 32 -0.05 6.26 8.73
C ILE A 32 0.74 6.34 10.04
N ALA A 33 0.98 7.55 10.52
CA ALA A 33 1.80 7.86 11.69
C ALA A 33 1.05 8.78 12.66
N ASN A 34 0.49 8.21 13.73
CA ASN A 34 -0.31 8.95 14.71
C ASN A 34 0.49 9.17 16.00
N SER A 35 0.73 10.43 16.35
CA SER A 35 1.53 10.86 17.50
C SER A 35 0.73 11.71 18.48
N LYS A 36 -0.06 12.68 17.98
CA LYS A 36 -0.70 13.73 18.78
C LYS A 36 -2.15 13.40 19.14
N TYR A 37 -2.32 12.44 20.03
CA TYR A 37 -3.63 12.02 20.50
C TYR A 37 -4.30 13.10 21.37
N THR A 38 -5.59 13.37 21.11
CA THR A 38 -6.39 14.39 21.82
C THR A 38 -7.58 13.81 22.58
N GLY A 39 -7.94 12.54 22.36
CA GLY A 39 -9.11 11.89 22.96
C GLY A 39 -8.86 11.19 24.31
N GLY A 40 -7.91 11.69 25.11
CA GLY A 40 -7.60 11.13 26.43
C GLY A 40 -6.54 10.02 26.44
N MET A 41 -5.94 9.73 25.29
CA MET A 41 -4.83 8.79 25.16
C MET A 41 -3.49 9.54 25.13
N ASP A 42 -2.45 8.94 25.73
CA ASP A 42 -1.13 9.58 25.79
C ASP A 42 -0.51 9.74 24.39
N PRO A 43 0.09 10.89 24.09
CA PRO A 43 0.79 11.11 22.83
C PRO A 43 2.03 10.21 22.72
N LEU A 44 2.37 9.84 21.49
CA LEU A 44 3.55 9.04 21.18
C LEU A 44 4.62 9.92 20.53
N VAL A 45 5.88 9.80 20.96
CA VAL A 45 6.97 10.68 20.53
C VAL A 45 7.54 10.29 19.16
N ASN A 46 7.50 9.00 18.82
CA ASN A 46 8.21 8.44 17.67
C ASN A 46 7.43 8.28 16.37
N PRO A 47 6.09 8.08 16.33
CA PRO A 47 5.41 7.71 15.08
C PRO A 47 5.64 8.66 13.91
N ALA A 48 5.69 9.98 14.15
CA ALA A 48 6.01 10.94 13.09
C ALA A 48 7.42 10.74 12.49
N ASN A 49 8.41 10.44 13.34
CA ASN A 49 9.78 10.13 12.89
C ASN A 49 9.83 8.78 12.17
N ASP A 50 9.15 7.77 12.71
CA ASP A 50 9.09 6.43 12.14
C ASP A 50 8.43 6.45 10.75
N GLY A 51 7.29 7.13 10.62
CA GLY A 51 6.57 7.30 9.36
C GLY A 51 7.41 8.04 8.31
N ALA A 52 8.15 9.08 8.71
CA ALA A 52 9.06 9.79 7.82
C ALA A 52 10.23 8.89 7.33
N LEU A 53 10.82 8.11 8.23
CA LEU A 53 11.91 7.18 7.92
C LEU A 53 11.44 6.06 6.98
N VAL A 54 10.27 5.48 7.27
CA VAL A 54 9.67 4.44 6.44
C VAL A 54 9.32 4.99 5.06
N ARG A 55 8.68 6.16 4.97
CA ARG A 55 8.40 6.83 3.69
C ARG A 55 9.68 7.00 2.87
N GLN A 56 10.72 7.61 3.45
CA GLN A 56 11.98 7.84 2.74
C GLN A 56 12.65 6.54 2.29
N THR A 57 12.55 5.49 3.09
CA THR A 57 13.13 4.19 2.75
C THR A 57 12.38 3.51 1.62
N LEU A 58 11.04 3.55 1.65
CA LEU A 58 10.19 2.99 0.60
C LEU A 58 10.32 3.76 -0.72
N GLU A 59 10.37 5.09 -0.67
CA GLU A 59 10.61 5.92 -1.87
C GLU A 59 11.94 5.57 -2.55
N ARG A 60 13.01 5.33 -1.78
CA ARG A 60 14.30 4.85 -2.32
C ARG A 60 14.22 3.45 -2.93
N LEU A 61 13.23 2.66 -2.55
CA LEU A 61 12.93 1.33 -3.10
C LEU A 61 11.90 1.38 -4.24
N GLY A 62 11.58 2.57 -4.75
CA GLY A 62 10.68 2.76 -5.89
C GLY A 62 9.19 2.75 -5.55
N PHE A 63 8.81 2.78 -4.27
CA PHE A 63 7.40 2.93 -3.89
C PHE A 63 6.92 4.37 -4.09
N GLN A 64 5.70 4.52 -4.60
CA GLN A 64 4.92 5.73 -4.46
C GLN A 64 4.23 5.68 -3.09
N VAL A 65 4.58 6.60 -2.20
CA VAL A 65 4.15 6.56 -0.80
C VAL A 65 3.17 7.68 -0.48
N THR A 66 2.00 7.31 0.03
CA THR A 66 1.06 8.22 0.69
C THR A 66 1.32 8.18 2.20
N LEU A 67 1.77 9.29 2.79
CA LEU A 67 1.99 9.42 4.23
C LEU A 67 0.93 10.32 4.86
N LEU A 68 0.25 9.81 5.90
CA LEU A 68 -0.60 10.60 6.77
C LEU A 68 0.04 10.72 8.15
N ASN A 69 0.10 11.94 8.69
CA ASN A 69 0.49 12.19 10.07
C ASN A 69 -0.71 12.66 10.88
N ASP A 70 -0.82 12.17 12.11
CA ASP A 70 -1.84 12.57 13.09
C ASP A 70 -3.26 12.55 12.49
N ALA A 71 -3.62 11.41 11.86
CA ALA A 71 -4.86 11.26 11.11
C ALA A 71 -6.06 10.99 12.02
N ASP A 72 -7.16 11.70 11.75
CA ASP A 72 -8.47 11.41 12.32
C ASP A 72 -9.13 10.19 11.65
N GLN A 73 -10.22 9.70 12.24
CA GLN A 73 -10.87 8.47 11.76
C GLN A 73 -11.31 8.59 10.30
N ARG A 74 -11.85 9.76 9.94
CA ARG A 74 -12.36 10.03 8.59
C ARG A 74 -11.23 10.00 7.56
N SER A 75 -10.10 10.63 7.88
CA SER A 75 -8.93 10.70 7.01
C SER A 75 -8.31 9.32 6.82
N MET A 76 -8.21 8.53 7.89
CA MET A 76 -7.76 7.13 7.79
C MET A 76 -8.67 6.30 6.88
N LYS A 77 -10.00 6.33 7.10
CA LYS A 77 -10.96 5.58 6.29
C LYS A 77 -10.91 5.97 4.81
N ARG A 78 -10.77 7.28 4.51
CA ARG A 78 -10.61 7.79 3.14
C ARG A 78 -9.30 7.32 2.51
N ALA A 79 -8.18 7.50 3.20
CA ALA A 79 -6.88 7.08 2.68
C ALA A 79 -6.80 5.58 2.39
N ILE A 80 -7.46 4.75 3.20
CA ILE A 80 -7.56 3.30 2.98
C ILE A 80 -8.39 3.00 1.71
N ALA A 81 -9.51 3.68 1.51
CA ALA A 81 -10.32 3.53 0.31
C ALA A 81 -9.57 4.01 -0.94
N ASP A 82 -8.96 5.20 -0.88
CA ASP A 82 -8.18 5.77 -1.97
C ASP A 82 -6.97 4.88 -2.32
N PHE A 83 -6.35 4.26 -1.31
CA PHE A 83 -5.27 3.29 -1.52
C PHE A 83 -5.76 2.04 -2.24
N GLY A 84 -6.94 1.50 -1.88
CA GLY A 84 -7.58 0.41 -2.61
C GLY A 84 -7.83 0.75 -4.08
N SER A 85 -8.44 1.91 -4.35
CA SER A 85 -8.67 2.37 -5.73
C SER A 85 -7.37 2.55 -6.52
N ALA A 86 -6.32 3.11 -5.89
CA ALA A 86 -5.02 3.25 -6.54
C ALA A 86 -4.37 1.89 -6.87
N LEU A 87 -4.57 0.87 -6.03
CA LEU A 87 -4.11 -0.49 -6.30
C LEU A 87 -4.88 -1.13 -7.46
N GLU A 88 -6.20 -0.95 -7.52
CA GLU A 88 -7.03 -1.43 -8.64
C GLU A 88 -6.60 -0.80 -9.96
N GLU A 89 -6.34 0.52 -9.98
CA GLU A 89 -5.86 1.25 -11.15
C GLU A 89 -4.45 0.81 -11.58
N ALA A 90 -3.58 0.49 -10.63
CA ALA A 90 -2.21 0.05 -10.91
C ALA A 90 -2.12 -1.40 -11.43
N GLY A 91 -3.14 -2.22 -11.15
CA GLY A 91 -3.29 -3.56 -11.69
C GLY A 91 -2.62 -4.67 -10.84
N PRO A 92 -2.83 -5.95 -11.22
CA PRO A 92 -2.56 -7.11 -10.36
C PRO A 92 -1.08 -7.38 -10.07
N GLU A 93 -0.17 -6.86 -10.89
CA GLU A 93 1.29 -7.00 -10.68
C GLU A 93 1.83 -6.02 -9.62
N THR A 94 0.97 -5.16 -9.06
CA THR A 94 1.36 -4.11 -8.11
C THR A 94 1.86 -4.70 -6.80
N THR A 95 3.03 -4.27 -6.35
CA THR A 95 3.48 -4.53 -4.98
C THR A 95 2.88 -3.49 -4.03
N ALA A 96 2.01 -3.92 -3.13
CA ALA A 96 1.41 -3.04 -2.12
C ALA A 96 2.07 -3.19 -0.75
N LEU A 97 2.20 -2.10 -0.01
CA LEU A 97 2.62 -2.11 1.39
C LEU A 97 1.78 -1.15 2.24
N PHE A 98 1.36 -1.61 3.41
CA PHE A 98 0.76 -0.75 4.43
C PHE A 98 1.68 -0.70 5.66
N TYR A 99 1.87 0.49 6.22
CA TYR A 99 2.59 0.71 7.46
C TYR A 99 1.78 1.59 8.41
N TYR A 100 1.74 1.21 9.68
CA TYR A 100 1.11 1.99 10.74
C TYR A 100 2.05 2.12 11.94
N ALA A 101 2.20 3.36 12.42
CA ALA A 101 2.79 3.67 13.72
C ALA A 101 1.80 4.50 14.53
N GLY A 102 1.46 4.04 15.73
CA GLY A 102 0.46 4.67 16.59
C GLY A 102 -0.09 3.67 17.60
N HIS A 103 -1.10 4.08 18.36
CA HIS A 103 -1.84 3.18 19.24
C HIS A 103 -2.66 2.18 18.43
N GLY A 104 -2.62 0.92 18.85
CA GLY A 104 -3.43 -0.16 18.33
C GLY A 104 -4.09 -0.91 19.47
N LEU A 105 -5.35 -1.32 19.28
CA LEU A 105 -6.10 -2.09 20.27
C LEU A 105 -6.61 -3.37 19.65
N GLN A 106 -6.72 -4.42 20.46
CA GLN A 106 -7.38 -5.66 20.07
C GLN A 106 -8.61 -5.89 20.95
N VAL A 107 -9.75 -6.12 20.30
CA VAL A 107 -11.02 -6.42 20.97
C VAL A 107 -11.68 -7.58 20.23
N ASN A 108 -12.05 -8.63 20.96
CA ASN A 108 -12.68 -9.85 20.40
C ASN A 108 -11.88 -10.48 19.24
N GLY A 109 -10.55 -10.41 19.28
CA GLY A 109 -9.67 -10.94 18.22
C GLY A 109 -9.52 -10.04 16.99
N PHE A 110 -10.16 -8.87 16.95
CA PHE A 110 -10.02 -7.90 15.87
C PHE A 110 -9.05 -6.79 16.25
N ASN A 111 -8.15 -6.45 15.33
CA ASN A 111 -7.18 -5.38 15.52
C ASN A 111 -7.73 -4.04 14.99
N TYR A 112 -7.59 -2.99 15.78
CA TYR A 112 -8.02 -1.64 15.47
C TYR A 112 -6.84 -0.68 15.53
N LEU A 113 -6.72 0.15 14.50
CA LEU A 113 -5.83 1.30 14.45
C LEU A 113 -6.55 2.49 15.07
N ILE A 114 -5.90 3.21 15.97
CA ILE A 114 -6.54 4.27 16.75
C ILE A 114 -6.25 5.66 16.15
N PRO A 115 -7.28 6.38 15.67
CA PRO A 115 -7.16 7.76 15.22
C PRO A 115 -6.75 8.71 16.35
N VAL A 116 -6.13 9.85 16.00
CA VAL A 116 -5.70 10.83 17.01
C VAL A 116 -6.84 11.46 17.82
N ASN A 117 -8.03 11.52 17.22
CA ASN A 117 -9.20 12.14 17.83
C ASN A 117 -10.18 11.13 18.46
N ALA A 118 -9.81 9.86 18.56
CA ALA A 118 -10.67 8.80 19.10
C ALA A 118 -10.95 8.99 20.60
N ASP A 119 -12.23 8.97 20.98
CA ASP A 119 -12.67 9.11 22.39
C ASP A 119 -13.13 7.75 22.94
N ILE A 120 -12.17 6.93 23.36
CA ILE A 120 -12.40 5.56 23.82
C ILE A 120 -12.50 5.56 25.35
N ARG A 121 -13.70 5.33 25.90
CA ARG A 121 -13.94 5.33 27.35
C ARG A 121 -14.18 3.93 27.91
N LYS A 122 -14.58 3.00 27.05
CA LYS A 122 -14.80 1.58 27.36
C LYS A 122 -14.48 0.73 26.13
N GLU A 123 -14.31 -0.58 26.34
CA GLU A 123 -13.99 -1.54 25.28
C GLU A 123 -14.99 -1.51 24.11
N ALA A 124 -16.28 -1.32 24.41
CA ALA A 124 -17.35 -1.22 23.42
C ALA A 124 -17.31 0.05 22.55
N ASP A 125 -16.41 1.00 22.81
CA ASP A 125 -16.23 2.18 21.95
C ASP A 125 -15.16 1.92 20.88
N VAL A 126 -14.35 0.87 21.01
CA VAL A 126 -13.17 0.63 20.15
C VAL A 126 -13.55 0.40 18.69
N ASP A 127 -14.63 -0.32 18.42
CA ASP A 127 -15.13 -0.57 17.06
C ASP A 127 -15.82 0.65 16.43
N ILE A 128 -16.38 1.53 17.27
CA ILE A 128 -17.00 2.80 16.86
C ILE A 128 -15.94 3.84 16.52
N GLU A 129 -14.93 3.98 17.39
CA GLU A 129 -13.92 5.05 17.35
C GLU A 129 -12.66 4.64 16.58
N GLY A 130 -12.33 3.35 16.55
CA GLY A 130 -11.17 2.81 15.83
C GLY A 130 -11.41 2.60 14.34
N VAL A 131 -10.34 2.21 13.65
CA VAL A 131 -10.39 1.72 12.26
C VAL A 131 -9.93 0.28 12.25
N ALA A 132 -10.82 -0.65 11.92
CA ALA A 132 -10.47 -2.07 11.84
C ALA A 132 -9.34 -2.29 10.81
N ALA A 133 -8.24 -2.92 11.25
CA ALA A 133 -7.09 -3.22 10.41
C ALA A 133 -7.46 -4.14 9.23
N GLU A 134 -8.48 -4.98 9.43
CA GLU A 134 -9.10 -5.82 8.41
C GLU A 134 -9.61 -5.02 7.20
N ASN A 135 -10.00 -3.75 7.39
CA ASN A 135 -10.39 -2.90 6.25
C ASN A 135 -9.25 -2.74 5.25
N ILE A 136 -8.01 -2.61 5.73
CA ILE A 136 -6.84 -2.46 4.87
C ILE A 136 -6.55 -3.75 4.13
N LEU A 137 -6.58 -4.89 4.85
CA LEU A 137 -6.35 -6.20 4.25
C LEU A 137 -7.36 -6.48 3.14
N ARG A 138 -8.64 -6.18 3.37
CA ARG A 138 -9.69 -6.31 2.35
C ARG A 138 -9.40 -5.45 1.12
N GLN A 139 -9.04 -4.18 1.28
CA GLN A 139 -8.71 -3.31 0.14
C GLN A 139 -7.54 -3.88 -0.67
N MET A 140 -6.52 -4.40 0.01
CA MET A 140 -5.37 -5.04 -0.65
C MET A 140 -5.78 -6.35 -1.35
N GLU A 141 -6.58 -7.21 -0.73
CA GLU A 141 -7.03 -8.48 -1.31
C GLU A 141 -7.95 -8.29 -2.52
N PHE A 142 -8.85 -7.31 -2.50
CA PHE A 142 -9.74 -7.03 -3.63
C PHE A 142 -8.97 -6.50 -4.84
N ALA A 143 -7.98 -5.64 -4.61
CA ALA A 143 -7.20 -5.05 -5.68
C ALA A 143 -6.14 -6.01 -6.27
N MET A 144 -5.70 -7.01 -5.50
CA MET A 144 -4.70 -8.01 -5.92
C MET A 144 -5.30 -9.43 -5.97
N PRO A 145 -6.08 -9.76 -7.01
CA PRO A 145 -6.73 -11.07 -7.10
C PRO A 145 -5.69 -12.20 -7.12
N LYS A 146 -5.91 -13.21 -6.28
CA LYS A 146 -5.05 -14.41 -6.21
C LYS A 146 -5.12 -15.15 -7.55
N THR A 147 -3.98 -15.26 -8.23
CA THR A 147 -3.76 -16.09 -9.43
C THR A 147 -3.91 -17.57 -9.12
#